data_AF-A0A075WVH4-F1
#
_entry.id   AF-A0A075WVH4-F1
#
_cell.length_a   1.000
_cell.length_b   1.000
_cell.length_c   1.000
_cell.angle_alpha   90.00
_cell.angle_beta   90.00
_cell.angle_gamma   90.00
#
_symmetry.space_group_name_H-M   'P 1'
#
loop_
_entity.id
_entity.type
_entity.pdbx_description
1 polymer ?
#
loop_
_entity_poly.entity_id
_entity_poly.type
_entity_poly.pdbx_seq_one_letter_code
_entity_poly.pdbx_strand_id
1 'polypeptide(L)' 'MKVLIKQDTTIWVNGKPYEFKKGIQEVDDDIAIILIESKNAEKQEETDAKKTKKSEAQT' A
#
# COMPACT_ATOMS: atom_id res chain seq x y z
N MET A 1 -1.21 -5.33 -9.17
CA MET A 1 -1.51 -5.86 -7.82
C MET A 1 -1.94 -4.76 -6.85
N LYS A 2 -2.82 -5.09 -5.88
CA LYS A 2 -3.20 -4.18 -4.80
C LYS A 2 -2.27 -4.36 -3.59
N VAL A 3 -1.65 -3.28 -3.13
CA VAL A 3 -0.73 -3.29 -1.99
C VAL A 3 -1.08 -2.20 -0.98
N LEU A 4 -0.82 -2.48 0.29
CA LEU A 4 -0.89 -1.50 1.37
C LEU A 4 0.49 -0.90 1.60
N ILE A 5 0.67 0.36 1.20
CA ILE A 5 1.88 1.15 1.46
C ILE A 5 1.86 1.58 2.94
N LYS A 6 2.90 1.22 3.70
CA LYS A 6 2.98 1.50 5.16
C LYS A 6 3.27 2.97 5.48
N GLN A 7 4.06 3.62 4.63
CA GLN A 7 4.50 5.01 4.76
C GLN A 7 4.78 5.62 3.39
N ASP A 8 4.71 6.95 3.29
CA ASP A 8 5.07 7.67 2.07
C ASP A 8 6.50 7.30 1.66
N THR A 9 6.68 6.81 0.43
CA THR A 9 7.94 6.27 -0.05
C THR A 9 8.14 6.59 -1.52
N THR A 10 9.39 6.74 -1.92
CA THR A 10 9.78 6.95 -3.31
C THR A 10 10.78 5.86 -3.68
N ILE A 11 10.46 5.08 -4.70
CA ILE A 11 11.39 4.09 -5.27
C ILE A 11 11.87 4.57 -6.64
N TRP A 12 13.03 4.08 -7.05
CA TRP A 12 13.62 4.40 -8.35
C TRP A 12 13.67 3.13 -9.17
N VAL A 13 12.89 3.09 -10.26
CA VAL A 13 12.84 1.94 -11.16
C VAL A 13 13.38 2.40 -12.52
N ASN A 14 14.46 1.79 -13.00
CA ASN A 14 15.12 2.15 -14.26
C ASN A 14 15.43 3.65 -14.39
N GLY A 15 15.85 4.29 -13.30
CA GLY A 15 16.18 5.72 -13.26
C GLY A 15 14.96 6.66 -13.24
N LYS A 16 13.74 6.14 -13.17
CA LYS A 16 12.52 6.93 -13.00
C LYS A 16 12.05 6.90 -11.54
N PRO A 17 11.73 8.05 -10.93
CA PRO A 17 11.16 8.09 -9.60
C PRO A 17 9.68 7.69 -9.63
N TYR A 18 9.28 6.82 -8.71
CA TYR A 18 7.90 6.45 -8.45
C TYR A 18 7.55 6.77 -7.01
N GLU A 19 6.63 7.71 -6.83
CA GLU A 19 6.20 8.19 -5.53
C GLU A 19 4.91 7.48 -5.11
N PHE A 20 4.92 6.89 -3.92
CA PHE A 20 3.80 6.19 -3.34
C PHE A 20 3.43 6.83 -2.01
N LYS A 21 2.16 7.18 -1.85
CA LYS A 21 1.60 7.62 -0.57
C LYS A 21 1.18 6.43 0.28
N LYS A 22 1.23 6.61 1.60
CA LYS A 22 0.67 5.68 2.56
C LYS A 22 -0.80 5.39 2.24
N GLY A 23 -1.17 4.11 2.30
CA GLY A 23 -2.51 3.65 2.02
C GLY A 23 -2.55 2.55 0.98
N ILE A 24 -3.77 2.19 0.58
CA ILE A 24 -4.01 1.11 -0.37
C ILE A 24 -3.90 1.68 -1.77
N GLN A 25 -2.98 1.14 -2.55
CA GLN A 25 -2.79 1.56 -3.94
C GLN A 25 -2.74 0.34 -4.85
N GLU A 26 -3.22 0.55 -6.07
CA GLU A 26 -3.06 -0.39 -7.15
C GLU A 26 -1.80 0.00 -7.92
N VAL A 27 -0.85 -0.92 -7.99
CA VAL A 27 0.45 -0.73 -8.63
C VAL A 27 0.75 -1.93 -9.52
N ASP A 28 1.63 -1.76 -10.50
CA ASP A 28 2.10 -2.87 -11.34
C ASP A 28 2.73 -3.98 -10.51
N ASP A 29 2.65 -5.23 -10.97
CA ASP A 29 3.11 -6.39 -10.21
C ASP A 29 4.61 -6.33 -9.91
N ASP A 30 5.42 -5.88 -10.87
CA ASP A 30 6.86 -5.68 -10.68
C ASP A 30 7.16 -4.65 -9.58
N ILE A 31 6.40 -3.54 -9.57
CA ILE A 31 6.52 -2.48 -8.57
C ILE A 31 6.02 -2.97 -7.20
N ALA A 32 4.92 -3.72 -7.16
CA ALA A 32 4.38 -4.31 -5.95
C ALA A 32 5.41 -5.23 -5.28
N ILE A 33 6.06 -6.09 -6.06
CA ILE A 33 7.09 -7.02 -5.57
C ILE A 33 8.23 -6.23 -4.94
N ILE A 34 8.77 -5.22 -5.62
CA ILE A 34 9.85 -4.37 -5.09
C ILE A 34 9.45 -3.72 -3.77
N LEU A 35 8.24 -3.18 -3.68
CA LEU A 35 7.72 -2.53 -2.47
C LEU A 35 7.55 -3.52 -1.31
N ILE A 36 7.11 -4.74 -1.60
CA ILE A 36 6.94 -5.80 -0.61
C ILE A 36 8.29 -6.31 -0.11
N GLU A 37 9.24 -6.60 -1.01
CA GLU A 37 10.59 -7.05 -0.66
C GLU A 37 11.35 -6.00 0.14
N SER A 38 11.16 -4.73 -0.21
CA SER A 38 11.74 -3.59 0.53
C SER A 38 11.05 -3.33 1.87
N LYS A 39 10.03 -4.13 2.25
CA LYS A 39 9.21 -3.97 3.46
C LYS A 39 8.48 -2.62 3.56
N ASN A 40 8.32 -1.92 2.43
CA ASN A 40 7.61 -0.65 2.34
C ASN A 40 6.11 -0.85 2.11
N ALA A 41 5.71 -2.00 1.56
CA ALA A 41 4.31 -2.38 1.36
C ALA A 41 4.02 -3.82 1.76
N GLU A 42 2.73 -4.13 1.87
CA GLU A 42 2.23 -5.49 2.06
C GLU A 42 1.23 -5.83 0.97
N LYS A 43 1.26 -7.09 0.49
CA LYS A 43 0.26 -7.57 -0.44
C LYS A 43 -1.10 -7.53 0.24
N GLN A 44 -2.04 -6.82 -0.35
CA GLN A 44 -3.41 -6.88 0.13
C GLN A 44 -4.08 -8.05 -0.59
N GLU A 45 -4.10 -9.21 0.06
CA GLU A 45 -5.02 -10.27 -0.36
C GLU A 45 -6.45 -9.73 -0.22
N GLU A 46 -7.27 -9.89 -1.26
CA GLU A 46 -8.72 -9.67 -1.20
C GLU A 46 -9.31 -10.63 -0.17
N THR A 47 -9.19 -10.29 1.11
CA THR A 47 -10.11 -10.76 2.12
C THR A 47 -11.22 -9.72 2.16
N ASP A 48 -12.32 -10.05 1.50
CA ASP A 48 -13.64 -9.53 1.81
C ASP A 48 -13.91 -9.64 3.32
N ALA A 49 -13.50 -8.63 4.08
CA ALA A 49 -13.79 -8.53 5.51
C ALA A 49 -14.12 -7.08 5.88
N LYS A 50 -15.36 -6.71 5.53
CA LYS A 50 -16.17 -5.71 6.21
C LYS A 50 -16.17 -5.96 7.73
N LYS A 51 -16.10 -4.87 8.53
CA LYS A 51 -16.32 -4.72 10.01
C LYS A 51 -15.06 -4.91 10.91
N THR A 52 -14.72 -4.05 11.88
CA THR A 52 -15.52 -3.05 12.64
C THR A 52 -14.65 -2.17 13.57
N LYS A 53 -14.96 -0.85 13.60
CA LYS A 53 -15.12 0.12 14.75
C LYS A 53 -13.91 0.38 15.69
N LYS A 54 -13.62 1.59 16.20
CA LYS A 54 -14.50 2.64 16.80
C LYS A 54 -13.70 3.90 17.18
N SER A 55 -14.29 5.09 16.99
CA SER A 55 -14.28 6.32 17.84
C SER A 55 -14.67 7.49 16.93
N GLU A 56 -15.62 8.38 17.19
CA GLU A 56 -16.46 8.80 18.32
C GLU A 56 -17.69 9.46 17.62
N ALA A 57 -18.95 9.15 17.91
CA ALA A 57 -19.72 9.64 19.05
C ALA A 57 -19.42 11.11 19.39
N GLN A 58 -20.11 12.05 18.74
CA GLN A 58 -20.51 13.27 19.44
C GLN A 58 -21.90 13.70 19.02
N THR A 59 -22.69 13.87 20.08
CA THR A 59 -24.12 14.14 20.21
C THR A 59 -24.44 15.61 19.93
#